data_AF-A0A821SET6-F1
#
_entry.id   AF-A0A821SET6-F1
#
_cell.length_a   1.000
_cell.length_b   1.000
_cell.length_c   1.000
_cell.angle_alpha   90.00
_cell.angle_beta   90.00
_cell.angle_gamma   90.00
#
_symmetry.space_group_name_H-M   'P 1'
#
loop_
_entity.id
_entity.type
_entity.pdbx_description
1 polymer ?
#
loop_
_entity_poly.entity_id
_entity_poly.type
_entity_poly.pdbx_seq_one_letter_code
_entity_poly.pdbx_strand_id
1 'polypeptide(L)'
;DGHDSERGALIAGPRGYFMKGPAVFLEQAIIQLALRVLNDKGFEILYTPFFIRKEIMQEVAQLSQFDEELYEVVCKNDKPDEPTDEVKYFIATSEQAIAAFHRFVNVNLNP
;
A
#
# COMPACT_ATOMS: atom_id res chain seq x y z
N ASP A 1 18.08 13.47 16.94
CA ASP A 1 16.64 13.80 16.98
C ASP A 1 16.07 13.68 15.58
N GLY A 2 15.66 12.48 15.18
CA GLY A 2 15.18 12.18 13.82
C GLY A 2 14.02 11.19 13.78
N HIS A 3 13.77 10.49 14.90
CA HIS A 3 12.60 9.66 15.09
C HIS A 3 12.17 9.67 16.57
N ASP A 4 10.94 9.26 16.85
CA ASP A 4 10.34 9.15 18.19
C ASP A 4 9.56 7.83 18.31
N SER A 5 10.24 6.79 18.78
CA SER A 5 9.65 5.44 18.92
C SER A 5 8.82 5.30 20.18
N GLU A 6 9.09 6.07 21.24
CA GLU A 6 8.33 5.97 22.50
C GLU A 6 6.90 6.47 22.30
N ARG A 7 6.73 7.67 21.74
CA ARG A 7 5.40 8.20 21.40
C ARG A 7 4.74 7.40 20.28
N GLY A 8 5.52 6.90 19.33
CA GLY A 8 5.01 6.03 18.27
C GLY A 8 4.43 4.73 18.80
N ALA A 9 5.14 4.07 19.72
CA ALA A 9 4.69 2.83 20.32
C ALA A 9 3.42 3.02 21.18
N LEU A 10 3.32 4.15 21.88
CA LEU A 10 2.14 4.49 22.66
C LEU A 10 0.89 4.69 21.79
N ILE A 11 1.04 5.28 20.60
CA ILE A 11 -0.08 5.64 19.72
C ILE A 11 -0.47 4.50 18.77
N ALA A 12 0.50 3.84 18.15
CA ALA A 12 0.28 2.86 17.09
C ALA A 12 0.59 1.41 17.50
N GLY A 13 1.05 1.19 18.74
CA GLY A 13 1.48 -0.12 19.24
C GLY A 13 2.95 -0.45 18.91
N PRO A 14 3.41 -1.66 19.29
CA PRO A 14 4.81 -2.07 19.10
C PRO A 14 5.30 -1.86 17.66
N ARG A 15 6.52 -1.34 17.50
CA ARG A 15 7.16 -0.93 16.23
C ARG A 15 6.61 0.36 15.58
N GLY A 16 5.63 1.03 16.18
CA GLY A 16 5.23 2.38 15.79
C GLY A 16 6.30 3.43 16.10
N TYR A 17 6.50 4.40 15.20
CA TYR A 17 7.43 5.52 15.39
C TYR A 17 6.96 6.75 14.62
N PHE A 18 7.38 7.94 15.05
CA PHE A 18 7.26 9.17 14.25
C PHE A 18 8.62 9.55 13.68
N MET A 19 8.69 9.95 12.41
CA MET A 19 9.89 10.55 11.83
C MET A 19 9.85 12.09 12.00
N LYS A 20 10.99 12.72 12.29
CA LYS A 20 11.06 14.16 12.63
C LYS A 20 12.27 14.85 12.01
N GLY A 21 12.11 16.15 11.78
CA GLY A 21 13.22 17.06 11.43
C GLY A 21 13.95 16.65 10.15
N PRO A 22 15.30 16.71 10.11
CA PRO A 22 16.09 16.37 8.93
C PRO A 22 15.83 14.98 8.33
N ALA A 23 15.40 14.00 9.13
CA ALA A 23 15.12 12.65 8.66
C ALA A 23 13.96 12.60 7.65
N VAL A 24 12.93 13.45 7.86
CA VAL A 24 11.79 13.56 6.93
C VAL A 24 12.25 14.05 5.56
N PHE A 25 13.12 15.07 5.53
CA PHE A 25 13.68 15.57 4.27
C PHE A 25 14.55 14.52 3.58
N LEU A 26 15.31 13.74 4.35
CA LEU A 26 16.12 12.66 3.81
C LEU A 26 15.26 11.56 3.18
N GLU A 27 14.19 11.12 3.84
CA GLU A 27 13.23 10.16 3.29
C GLU A 27 12.66 10.65 1.95
N GLN A 28 12.20 11.90 1.91
CA GLN A 28 11.66 12.51 0.70
C GLN A 28 12.73 12.61 -0.41
N ALA A 29 13.97 12.94 -0.07
CA ALA A 29 15.07 13.00 -1.03
C ALA A 29 15.39 11.62 -1.63
N ILE A 30 15.36 10.56 -0.80
CA ILE A 30 15.59 9.17 -1.24
C ILE A 30 14.46 8.71 -2.17
N ILE A 31 13.19 8.98 -1.82
CA ILE A 31 12.04 8.69 -2.68
C ILE A 31 12.23 9.36 -4.04
N GLN A 32 12.54 10.65 -4.06
CA GLN A 32 12.73 11.40 -5.31
C GLN A 32 13.92 10.88 -6.14
N LEU A 33 15.02 10.51 -5.49
CA LEU A 33 16.16 9.91 -6.17
C LEU A 33 15.79 8.58 -6.83
N ALA A 34 15.11 7.69 -6.10
CA ALA A 34 14.69 6.38 -6.62
C ALA A 34 13.75 6.52 -7.83
N LEU A 35 12.77 7.41 -7.74
CA LEU A 35 11.83 7.69 -8.83
C LEU A 35 12.55 8.22 -10.08
N ARG A 36 13.49 9.16 -9.92
CA ARG A 36 14.29 9.68 -11.05
C ARG A 36 15.13 8.59 -11.71
N VAL A 37 15.82 7.77 -10.92
CA VAL A 37 16.64 6.66 -11.43
C VAL A 37 15.80 5.67 -12.24
N LEU A 38 14.57 5.36 -11.82
CA LEU A 38 13.67 4.47 -12.54
C LEU A 38 13.11 5.14 -13.80
N ASN A 39 12.70 6.41 -13.70
CA ASN A 39 12.20 7.18 -14.85
C ASN A 39 13.26 7.32 -15.95
N ASP A 40 14.51 7.61 -15.58
CA ASP A 40 15.64 7.72 -16.52
C ASP A 40 15.96 6.39 -17.24
N LYS A 41 15.56 5.26 -16.63
CA LYS A 41 15.65 3.92 -17.24
C LYS A 41 14.42 3.55 -18.08
N GLY A 42 13.45 4.45 -18.22
CA GLY A 42 12.25 4.25 -19.04
C GLY A 42 11.13 3.49 -18.33
N PHE A 43 11.17 3.34 -16.99
CA PHE A 43 10.05 2.81 -16.23
C PHE A 43 8.93 3.85 -16.10
N GLU A 44 7.68 3.41 -16.18
CA GLU A 44 6.52 4.25 -15.86
C GLU A 44 6.37 4.38 -14.34
N ILE A 45 6.28 5.62 -13.86
CA ILE A 45 6.13 5.91 -12.44
C ILE A 45 4.66 5.87 -12.06
N LEU A 46 4.29 4.93 -11.18
CA LEU A 46 2.92 4.71 -10.74
C LEU A 46 2.76 5.00 -9.24
N TYR A 47 1.74 5.78 -8.91
CA TYR A 47 1.27 5.96 -7.54
C TYR A 47 0.07 5.03 -7.29
N THR A 48 0.22 4.07 -6.39
CA THR A 48 -0.76 2.99 -6.18
C THR A 48 -1.75 3.32 -5.05
N PRO A 49 -2.98 2.79 -5.08
CA PRO A 49 -3.83 2.77 -3.90
C PRO A 49 -3.21 1.91 -2.80
N PHE A 50 -3.45 2.27 -1.53
CA PHE A 50 -2.89 1.54 -0.38
C PHE A 50 -3.85 0.50 0.21
N PHE A 51 -5.06 0.42 -0.33
CA PHE A 51 -6.07 -0.57 0.03
C PHE A 51 -6.65 -1.21 -1.23
N ILE A 52 -6.86 -2.52 -1.16
CA ILE A 52 -7.43 -3.33 -2.25
C ILE A 52 -8.68 -4.05 -1.71
N ARG A 53 -9.74 -4.15 -2.52
CA ARG A 53 -10.95 -4.92 -2.17
C ARG A 53 -10.60 -6.39 -1.93
N LYS A 54 -11.31 -7.03 -0.99
CA LYS A 54 -11.09 -8.44 -0.64
C LYS A 54 -11.03 -9.36 -1.86
N GLU A 55 -11.98 -9.23 -2.78
CA GLU A 55 -12.05 -10.11 -3.96
C GLU A 55 -10.82 -10.00 -4.87
N ILE A 56 -10.23 -8.80 -4.98
CA ILE A 56 -9.04 -8.55 -5.81
C ILE A 56 -7.77 -8.97 -5.04
N MET A 57 -7.72 -8.70 -3.74
CA MET A 57 -6.57 -9.07 -2.91
C MET A 57 -6.33 -10.59 -2.92
N GLN A 58 -7.39 -11.39 -2.93
CA GLN A 58 -7.32 -12.86 -2.98
C GLN A 58 -6.64 -13.42 -4.22
N GLU A 59 -6.51 -12.63 -5.27
CA GLU A 59 -5.92 -13.06 -6.54
C GLU A 59 -4.43 -12.69 -6.64
N VAL A 60 -4.00 -11.69 -5.87
CA VAL A 60 -2.62 -11.16 -5.90
C VAL A 60 -1.81 -11.50 -4.66
N ALA A 61 -2.45 -11.94 -3.57
CA ALA A 61 -1.78 -12.36 -2.34
C ALA A 61 -1.87 -13.88 -2.15
N GLN A 62 -0.83 -14.47 -1.56
CA GLN A 62 -0.84 -15.89 -1.20
C GLN A 62 -1.68 -16.12 0.06
N LEU A 63 -2.33 -17.28 0.16
CA LEU A 63 -3.18 -17.67 1.30
C LEU A 63 -2.49 -17.54 2.67
N SER A 64 -1.18 -17.82 2.76
CA SER A 64 -0.43 -17.65 4.01
C SER A 64 -0.19 -16.18 4.41
N GLN A 65 -0.16 -15.26 3.44
CA GLN A 65 0.01 -13.83 3.71
C GLN A 65 -1.28 -13.21 4.28
N PHE A 66 -2.45 -13.82 4.03
CA PHE A 66 -3.72 -13.38 4.58
C PHE A 66 -3.77 -13.45 6.10
N ASP A 67 -3.21 -14.51 6.68
CA ASP A 67 -3.33 -14.76 8.12
C ASP A 67 -2.27 -14.00 8.93
N GLU A 68 -1.11 -13.70 8.34
CA GLU A 68 0.05 -13.16 9.08
C GLU A 68 0.42 -11.71 8.73
N GLU A 69 0.16 -11.24 7.51
CA GLU A 69 0.73 -9.97 7.00
C GLU A 69 -0.31 -8.88 6.68
N LEU A 70 -1.55 -9.23 6.35
CA LEU A 70 -2.55 -8.28 5.83
C LEU A 70 -3.40 -7.65 6.93
N TYR A 71 -3.48 -6.31 6.94
CA TYR A 71 -4.40 -5.57 7.80
C TYR A 71 -5.77 -5.41 7.14
N GLU A 72 -6.82 -5.91 7.80
CA GLU A 72 -8.21 -5.78 7.35
C GLU A 72 -8.80 -4.42 7.73
N VAL A 73 -9.52 -3.81 6.77
CA VAL A 73 -10.26 -2.56 6.93
C VAL A 73 -11.72 -2.82 6.58
N VAL A 74 -12.59 -2.65 7.57
CA VAL A 74 -14.04 -2.79 7.40
C VAL A 74 -14.65 -1.41 7.25
N CYS A 75 -15.10 -1.10 6.04
CA CYS A 75 -15.83 0.14 5.74
C CYS A 75 -17.32 -0.11 5.95
N LYS A 76 -17.91 0.59 6.92
CA LYS A 76 -19.36 0.56 7.11
C LYS A 76 -20.06 1.21 5.92
N ASN A 77 -21.11 0.57 5.43
CA ASN A 77 -21.95 1.16 4.41
C ASN A 77 -22.97 2.11 5.06
N ASP A 78 -22.93 3.38 4.67
CA ASP A 78 -23.90 4.39 5.10
C ASP A 78 -25.24 4.28 4.35
N LYS A 79 -25.36 3.36 3.38
CA LYS A 79 -26.58 3.13 2.62
C LYS A 79 -27.49 2.14 3.36
N PRO A 80 -28.71 2.52 3.73
CA PRO A 80 -29.62 1.65 4.48
C PRO A 80 -30.09 0.41 3.68
N ASP A 81 -29.96 0.41 2.36
CA ASP A 81 -30.45 -0.65 1.47
C ASP A 81 -29.39 -1.74 1.15
N GLU A 82 -28.13 -1.57 1.56
CA GLU A 82 -27.04 -2.53 1.32
C GLU A 82 -26.35 -2.90 2.66
N PRO A 83 -26.81 -3.97 3.34
CA PRO A 83 -26.39 -4.30 4.70
C PRO A 83 -24.99 -4.94 4.81
N THR A 84 -24.22 -5.01 3.73
CA THR A 84 -22.93 -5.72 3.71
C THR A 84 -21.77 -4.75 3.80
N ASP A 85 -21.07 -4.72 4.93
CA ASP A 85 -19.85 -3.91 5.10
C ASP A 85 -18.82 -4.23 4.00
N GLU A 86 -18.19 -3.20 3.43
CA GLU A 86 -17.15 -3.37 2.41
C GLU A 86 -15.82 -3.68 3.09
N VAL A 87 -15.27 -4.86 2.82
CA VAL A 87 -13.98 -5.30 3.37
C VAL A 87 -12.85 -5.03 2.38
N LYS A 88 -11.80 -4.36 2.86
CA LYS A 88 -10.56 -4.07 2.13
C LYS A 88 -9.35 -4.53 2.94
N TYR A 89 -8.21 -4.70 2.27
CA TYR A 89 -6.94 -4.99 2.92
C TYR A 89 -5.90 -3.94 2.55
N PHE A 90 -5.08 -3.54 3.52
CA PHE A 90 -3.88 -2.75 3.23
C PHE A 90 -2.90 -3.58 2.40
N ILE A 91 -2.19 -2.91 1.49
CA ILE A 91 -1.10 -3.54 0.76
C ILE A 91 0.10 -3.78 1.67
N ALA A 92 0.71 -4.96 1.56
CA ALA A 92 2.03 -5.24 2.15
C ALA A 92 3.17 -4.75 1.22
N THR A 93 2.90 -4.71 -0.08
CA THR A 93 3.83 -4.27 -1.13
C THR A 93 3.08 -3.62 -2.29
N SER A 94 3.72 -2.68 -2.99
CA SER A 94 3.17 -2.07 -4.20
C SER A 94 2.91 -3.08 -5.33
N GLU A 95 3.60 -4.22 -5.32
CA GLU A 95 3.41 -5.30 -6.29
C GLU A 95 1.95 -5.78 -6.35
N GLN A 96 1.28 -5.92 -5.20
CA GLN A 96 -0.12 -6.36 -5.15
C GLN A 96 -1.04 -5.42 -5.95
N ALA A 97 -0.84 -4.10 -5.79
CA ALA A 97 -1.61 -3.10 -6.51
C ALA A 97 -1.25 -3.02 -8.00
N ILE A 98 0.03 -3.17 -8.35
CA ILE A 98 0.50 -3.14 -9.75
C ILE A 98 0.05 -4.41 -10.50
N ALA A 99 0.09 -5.58 -9.86
CA ALA A 99 -0.44 -6.82 -10.43
C ALA A 99 -1.95 -6.70 -10.69
N ALA A 100 -2.70 -6.19 -9.72
CA ALA A 100 -4.13 -5.93 -9.87
C ALA A 100 -4.44 -4.88 -10.95
N PHE A 101 -3.56 -3.89 -11.17
CA PHE A 101 -3.72 -2.88 -12.22
C PHE A 101 -3.82 -3.52 -13.61
N HIS A 102 -3.01 -4.56 -13.89
CA HIS A 102 -3.05 -5.26 -15.17
C HIS A 102 -4.19 -6.28 -15.31
N ARG A 103 -4.90 -6.64 -14.23
CA ARG A 103 -6.10 -7.50 -14.30
C ARG A 103 -7.17 -6.91 -15.21
N PHE A 104 -7.30 -5.59 -15.24
CA PHE A 104 -8.34 -4.88 -15.99
C PHE A 104 -7.87 -4.39 -17.37
N VAL A 105 -6.63 -4.71 -17.74
CA VAL A 105 -6.02 -4.32 -19.02
C VAL A 105 -5.79 -5.59 -19.82
N ASN A 106 -6.48 -5.73 -20.96
CA ASN A 106 -6.06 -6.70 -21.97
C ASN A 106 -4.71 -6.24 -22.51
N VAL A 107 -3.63 -6.81 -22.00
CA VAL A 107 -2.30 -6.62 -22.56
C VAL A 107 -2.31 -7.30 -23.93
N ASN A 108 -2.50 -6.53 -24.99
CA ASN A 108 -2.29 -7.02 -26.35
C ASN A 108 -0.81 -7.40 -26.45
N LEU A 109 -0.52 -8.70 -26.32
CA LEU A 109 0.81 -9.29 -26.49
C LEU A 109 1.21 -9.37 -27.98
N ASN A 110 1.02 -8.30 -28.74
CA ASN A 110 1.49 -8.21 -30.12
C ASN A 110 2.15 -6.84 -30.37
N PRO A 111 3.49 -6.77 -30.42
CA PRO A 111 4.17 -5.81 -31.29
C PRO A 111 4.00 -6.18 -32.77
#